data_AF-A0A348WDB4-F1
#
_entry.id   AF-A0A348WDB4-F1
#
_cell.length_a   1.000
_cell.length_b   1.000
_cell.length_c   1.000
_cell.angle_alpha   90.00
_cell.angle_beta   90.00
_cell.angle_gamma   90.00
#
_symmetry.space_group_name_H-M   'P 1'
#
loop_
_entity.id
_entity.type
_entity.pdbx_description
1 polymer ?
#
loop_
_entity_poly.entity_id
_entity_poly.type
_entity_poly.pdbx_seq_one_letter_code
_entity_poly.pdbx_strand_id
1 'polypeptide(L)'
;MSTLECISPIDGSVFATRDTLSLAQARDAADRARMAQAVWAARPLQERIDLVMAGVAAVGAMNDEIVPELAHMMGRPIRYGGEFGGFNERASHMAQIAAEGLADIEVGEDATFKRYIKRVPHGVVFVVAPWNYPYMTAINTVAPALIAGNSVILKHATQTLLVGERMAQAFHAAGVPDDVFQNVFLDHDTTSALIAERAFDFVNFTGSVGGGRAMERAAAGTFTGVGTELGGKDPGYVMEDADLDAAVDTLIDGAMFNSGQCCCGIERIYVHESLYDA
;
A
#
# COMPACT_ATOMS: atom_id res chain seq x y z
N MET A 1 -16.15 19.63 7.48
CA MET A 1 -16.12 18.31 6.81
C MET A 1 -16.22 18.59 5.33
N SER A 2 -15.25 18.13 4.56
CA SER A 2 -15.27 18.17 3.10
C SER A 2 -15.74 16.81 2.57
N THR A 3 -16.19 16.75 1.33
CA THR A 3 -16.66 15.51 0.69
C THR A 3 -15.65 15.06 -0.37
N LEU A 4 -15.38 13.76 -0.41
CA LEU A 4 -14.57 13.10 -1.42
C LEU A 4 -15.49 12.48 -2.47
N GLU A 5 -15.24 12.77 -3.75
CA GLU A 5 -15.99 12.23 -4.87
C GLU A 5 -15.05 11.46 -5.80
N CYS A 6 -15.36 10.18 -6.00
CA CYS A 6 -14.75 9.35 -7.04
C CYS A 6 -15.54 9.54 -8.33
N ILE A 7 -14.94 10.22 -9.31
CA ILE A 7 -15.55 10.44 -10.61
C ILE A 7 -15.10 9.35 -11.58
N SER A 8 -16.05 8.63 -12.16
CA SER A 8 -15.79 7.57 -13.13
C SER A 8 -15.11 8.15 -14.39
N PRO A 9 -13.93 7.64 -14.80
CA PRO A 9 -13.30 8.09 -16.04
C PRO A 9 -13.99 7.54 -17.30
N ILE A 10 -14.96 6.64 -17.14
CA ILE A 10 -15.71 6.03 -18.26
C ILE A 10 -16.73 7.02 -18.84
N ASP A 11 -17.44 7.75 -17.98
CA ASP A 11 -18.60 8.56 -18.34
C ASP A 11 -18.70 9.89 -17.58
N GLY A 12 -17.78 10.18 -16.65
CA GLY A 12 -17.77 11.40 -15.84
C GLY A 12 -18.81 11.40 -14.71
N SER A 13 -19.49 10.29 -14.45
CA SER A 13 -20.46 10.18 -13.35
C SER A 13 -19.78 10.11 -11.98
N VAL A 14 -20.46 10.56 -10.93
CA VAL A 14 -20.00 10.34 -9.54
C VAL A 14 -20.26 8.88 -9.19
N PHE A 15 -19.22 8.07 -9.09
CA PHE A 15 -19.33 6.64 -8.79
C PHE A 15 -19.47 6.38 -7.29
N ALA A 16 -18.75 7.14 -6.46
CA ALA A 16 -18.85 7.04 -5.01
C ALA A 16 -18.55 8.37 -4.32
N THR A 17 -19.21 8.60 -3.17
CA THR A 17 -19.06 9.82 -2.36
C THR A 17 -18.87 9.44 -0.90
N ARG A 18 -17.92 10.08 -0.20
CA ARG A 18 -17.66 9.90 1.23
C ARG A 18 -17.35 11.21 1.92
N ASP A 19 -17.86 11.40 3.13
CA ASP A 19 -17.47 12.54 3.95
C ASP A 19 -16.12 12.29 4.61
N THR A 20 -15.30 13.33 4.67
CA THR A 20 -14.04 13.30 5.40
C THR A 20 -14.29 13.38 6.90
N LEU A 21 -13.47 12.66 7.66
CA LEU A 21 -13.43 12.82 9.11
C LEU A 21 -13.00 14.25 9.45
N SER A 22 -13.64 14.83 10.47
CA SER A 22 -13.07 16.01 11.12
C SER A 22 -11.75 15.64 11.80
N LEU A 23 -10.88 16.63 12.05
CA LEU A 23 -9.61 16.41 12.75
C LEU A 23 -9.80 15.73 14.11
N ALA A 24 -10.87 16.06 14.85
CA ALA A 24 -11.17 15.40 16.13
C ALA A 24 -11.47 13.90 15.94
N GLN A 25 -12.36 13.54 15.01
CA GLN A 25 -12.67 12.13 14.72
C GLN A 25 -11.46 11.36 14.19
N ALA A 26 -10.60 12.03 13.43
CA ALA A 26 -9.39 11.42 12.88
C ALA A 26 -8.33 11.17 13.97
N ARG A 27 -8.20 12.05 14.96
CA ARG A 27 -7.40 11.82 16.17
C ARG A 27 -7.93 10.64 16.98
N ASP A 28 -9.25 10.60 17.20
CA ASP A 28 -9.88 9.49 17.93
C ASP A 28 -9.62 8.15 17.25
N ALA A 29 -9.60 8.11 15.91
CA ALA A 29 -9.26 6.91 15.14
C ALA A 29 -7.80 6.46 15.37
N ALA A 30 -6.85 7.40 15.37
CA ALA A 30 -5.45 7.13 15.67
C ALA A 30 -5.25 6.62 17.11
N ASP A 31 -5.96 7.19 18.09
CA ASP A 31 -5.89 6.76 19.49
C ASP A 31 -6.44 5.36 19.69
N ARG A 32 -7.56 5.01 19.06
CA ARG A 32 -8.09 3.64 19.09
C ARG A 32 -7.12 2.64 18.44
N ALA A 33 -6.50 3.01 17.32
CA ALA A 33 -5.48 2.16 16.67
C ALA A 33 -4.29 1.91 17.59
N ARG A 34 -3.86 2.94 18.32
CA ARG A 34 -2.76 2.85 19.29
C ARG A 34 -3.11 1.94 20.47
N MET A 35 -4.32 2.06 21.00
CA MET A 35 -4.81 1.20 22.09
C MET A 35 -4.91 -0.27 21.66
N ALA A 36 -5.43 -0.52 20.45
CA ALA A 36 -5.60 -1.87 19.92
C ALA A 36 -4.26 -2.55 19.55
N GLN A 37 -3.25 -1.76 19.15
CA GLN A 37 -1.95 -2.27 18.71
C GLN A 37 -1.24 -3.12 19.77
N ALA A 38 -1.26 -2.71 21.04
CA ALA A 38 -0.59 -3.46 22.10
C ALA A 38 -1.19 -4.87 22.26
N VAL A 39 -2.52 -4.99 22.18
CA VAL A 39 -3.24 -6.27 22.24
C VAL A 39 -2.95 -7.12 20.99
N TRP A 40 -2.88 -6.48 19.83
CA TRP A 40 -2.52 -7.16 18.57
C TRP A 40 -1.10 -7.72 18.58
N ALA A 41 -0.12 -6.91 19.00
CA ALA A 41 1.28 -7.32 19.10
C ALA A 41 1.52 -8.48 20.08
N ALA A 42 0.67 -8.60 21.11
CA ALA A 42 0.74 -9.67 22.09
C ALA A 42 0.30 -11.05 21.55
N ARG A 43 -0.43 -11.10 20.43
CA ARG A 43 -0.79 -12.37 19.78
C ARG A 43 0.47 -13.10 19.28
N PRO A 44 0.48 -14.45 19.23
CA PRO A 44 1.56 -15.18 18.57
C PRO A 44 1.73 -14.75 17.10
N LEU A 45 2.98 -14.77 16.61
CA LEU A 45 3.28 -14.39 15.22
C LEU A 45 2.45 -15.20 14.21
N GLN A 46 2.35 -16.51 14.42
CA GLN A 46 1.58 -17.39 13.51
C GLN A 46 0.10 -17.01 13.48
N GLU A 47 -0.50 -16.68 14.62
CA GLU A 47 -1.92 -16.26 14.66
C GLU A 47 -2.14 -14.98 13.84
N ARG A 48 -1.21 -14.01 13.92
CA ARG A 48 -1.28 -12.79 13.10
C ARG A 48 -1.13 -13.10 11.61
N ILE A 49 -0.22 -14.00 11.24
CA ILE A 49 -0.05 -14.46 9.85
C ILE A 49 -1.35 -15.10 9.34
N ASP A 50 -1.93 -16.02 10.10
CA ASP A 50 -3.13 -16.75 9.70
C ASP A 50 -4.31 -15.79 9.49
N LEU A 51 -4.51 -14.82 10.38
CA LEU A 51 -5.57 -13.80 10.25
C LEU A 51 -5.36 -12.87 9.05
N VAL A 52 -4.11 -12.42 8.83
CA VAL A 52 -3.79 -11.57 7.67
C VAL A 52 -4.00 -12.33 6.36
N MET A 53 -3.57 -13.59 6.28
CA MET A 53 -3.75 -14.41 5.09
C MET A 53 -5.21 -14.81 4.86
N ALA A 54 -6.00 -15.00 5.93
CA ALA A 54 -7.44 -15.17 5.81
C ALA A 54 -8.12 -13.89 5.28
N GLY A 55 -7.69 -12.70 5.70
CA GLY A 55 -8.14 -11.42 5.15
C GLY A 55 -7.79 -11.28 3.66
N VAL A 56 -6.58 -11.69 3.28
CA VAL A 56 -6.15 -11.72 1.87
C VAL A 56 -7.03 -12.65 1.04
N ALA A 57 -7.31 -13.86 1.53
CA ALA A 57 -8.20 -14.80 0.87
C ALA A 57 -9.63 -14.25 0.73
N ALA A 58 -10.13 -13.55 1.75
CA ALA A 58 -11.44 -12.90 1.72
C ALA A 58 -11.52 -11.77 0.67
N VAL A 59 -10.44 -11.00 0.46
CA VAL A 59 -10.34 -10.07 -0.68
C VAL A 59 -10.45 -10.81 -2.02
N GLY A 60 -9.74 -11.94 -2.16
CA GLY A 60 -9.80 -12.78 -3.35
C GLY A 60 -11.21 -13.31 -3.66
N ALA A 61 -11.99 -13.62 -2.63
CA ALA A 61 -13.38 -14.06 -2.77
C ALA A 61 -14.34 -12.97 -3.28
N MET A 62 -13.94 -11.69 -3.20
CA MET A 62 -14.72 -10.55 -3.71
C MET A 62 -14.29 -10.11 -5.12
N ASN A 63 -13.40 -10.85 -5.78
CA ASN A 63 -12.78 -10.38 -7.02
C ASN A 63 -13.79 -10.10 -8.16
N ASP A 64 -14.91 -10.82 -8.20
CA ASP A 64 -16.00 -10.59 -9.17
C ASP A 64 -16.70 -9.24 -8.98
N GLU A 65 -16.71 -8.68 -7.76
CA GLU A 65 -17.21 -7.33 -7.44
C GLU A 65 -16.11 -6.28 -7.64
N ILE A 66 -14.89 -6.59 -7.16
CA ILE A 66 -13.75 -5.67 -7.18
C ILE A 66 -13.35 -5.28 -8.61
N VAL A 67 -13.35 -6.21 -9.56
CA VAL A 67 -12.88 -5.95 -10.92
C VAL A 67 -13.75 -4.90 -11.64
N PRO A 68 -15.09 -5.04 -11.68
CA PRO A 68 -15.96 -3.98 -12.18
C PRO A 68 -15.79 -2.65 -11.43
N GLU A 69 -15.66 -2.66 -10.10
CA GLU A 69 -15.44 -1.44 -9.32
C GLU A 69 -14.15 -0.72 -9.73
N LEU A 70 -13.04 -1.45 -9.90
CA LEU A 70 -11.78 -0.87 -10.37
C LEU A 70 -11.93 -0.26 -11.76
N ALA A 71 -12.66 -0.91 -12.67
CA ALA A 71 -12.92 -0.34 -13.99
C ALA A 71 -13.67 0.99 -13.90
N HIS A 72 -14.71 1.08 -13.07
CA HIS A 72 -15.46 2.32 -12.86
C HIS A 72 -14.67 3.38 -12.10
N MET A 73 -13.77 2.99 -11.19
CA MET A 73 -12.98 3.92 -10.40
C MET A 73 -11.77 4.46 -11.16
N MET A 74 -11.08 3.66 -11.97
CA MET A 74 -9.80 4.06 -12.55
C MET A 74 -9.60 3.69 -14.02
N GLY A 75 -10.63 3.13 -14.67
CA GLY A 75 -10.68 2.97 -16.13
C GLY A 75 -9.97 1.74 -16.68
N ARG A 76 -9.37 0.88 -15.84
CA ARG A 76 -8.77 -0.38 -16.30
C ARG A 76 -9.86 -1.30 -16.86
N PRO A 77 -9.76 -1.75 -18.13
CA PRO A 77 -10.77 -2.64 -18.70
C PRO A 77 -10.87 -3.98 -17.95
N ILE A 78 -12.10 -4.42 -17.66
CA ILE A 78 -12.41 -5.68 -16.95
C ILE A 78 -11.70 -6.91 -17.55
N ARG A 79 -11.46 -6.91 -18.87
CA ARG A 79 -10.75 -7.99 -19.58
C ARG A 79 -9.32 -8.24 -19.06
N TYR A 80 -8.71 -7.26 -18.39
CA TYR A 80 -7.40 -7.39 -17.76
C TYR A 80 -7.48 -7.88 -16.30
N GLY A 81 -8.68 -8.16 -15.80
CA GLY A 81 -8.90 -8.67 -14.45
C GLY A 81 -8.62 -7.63 -13.36
N GLY A 82 -8.41 -8.15 -12.15
CA GLY A 82 -8.13 -7.38 -10.95
C GLY A 82 -6.66 -7.44 -10.55
N GLU A 83 -6.39 -7.09 -9.30
CA GLU A 83 -5.04 -7.08 -8.74
C GLU A 83 -4.76 -8.25 -7.80
N PHE A 84 -5.71 -9.19 -7.66
CA PHE A 84 -5.64 -10.23 -6.64
C PHE A 84 -4.38 -11.09 -6.74
N GLY A 85 -3.91 -11.42 -7.95
CA GLY A 85 -2.69 -12.21 -8.15
C GLY A 85 -1.47 -11.56 -7.47
N GLY A 86 -1.14 -10.33 -7.87
CA GLY A 86 -0.02 -9.58 -7.27
C GLY A 86 -0.27 -9.19 -5.80
N PHE A 87 -1.53 -8.94 -5.43
CA PHE A 87 -1.91 -8.67 -4.04
C PHE A 87 -1.62 -9.87 -3.13
N ASN A 88 -2.05 -11.07 -3.55
CA ASN A 88 -1.83 -12.31 -2.82
C ASN A 88 -0.35 -12.70 -2.80
N GLU A 89 0.36 -12.56 -3.92
CA GLU A 89 1.79 -12.85 -4.01
C GLU A 89 2.59 -12.06 -2.98
N ARG A 90 2.37 -10.73 -2.91
CA ARG A 90 3.06 -9.83 -2.00
C ARG A 90 2.78 -10.15 -0.54
N ALA A 91 1.52 -10.40 -0.19
CA ALA A 91 1.15 -10.78 1.17
C ALA A 91 1.72 -12.15 1.55
N SER A 92 1.60 -13.13 0.66
CA SER A 92 2.10 -14.50 0.86
C SER A 92 3.61 -14.52 1.05
N HIS A 93 4.35 -13.76 0.24
CA HIS A 93 5.79 -13.66 0.39
C HIS A 93 6.18 -13.08 1.76
N MET A 94 5.53 -11.99 2.19
CA MET A 94 5.78 -11.39 3.51
C MET A 94 5.43 -12.35 4.66
N ALA A 95 4.36 -13.13 4.54
CA ALA A 95 4.00 -14.16 5.50
C ALA A 95 5.04 -15.30 5.57
N GLN A 96 5.53 -15.76 4.41
CA GLN A 96 6.54 -16.83 4.32
C GLN A 96 7.85 -16.45 5.01
N ILE A 97 8.31 -15.20 4.82
CA ILE A 97 9.58 -14.74 5.40
C ILE A 97 9.43 -14.18 6.82
N ALA A 98 8.22 -14.08 7.37
CA ALA A 98 7.97 -13.35 8.62
C ALA A 98 8.73 -13.94 9.82
N ALA A 99 8.76 -15.28 9.95
CA ALA A 99 9.42 -15.93 11.08
C ALA A 99 10.94 -15.68 11.08
N GLU A 100 11.58 -15.79 9.92
CA GLU A 100 13.01 -15.51 9.75
C GLU A 100 13.28 -14.00 9.86
N GLY A 101 12.50 -13.18 9.16
CA GLY A 101 12.67 -11.73 9.11
C GLY A 101 12.46 -11.04 10.45
N LEU A 102 11.66 -11.61 11.36
CA LEU A 102 11.40 -11.09 12.71
C LEU A 102 12.17 -11.81 13.82
N ALA A 103 12.94 -12.85 13.50
CA ALA A 103 13.77 -13.52 14.49
C ALA A 103 14.79 -12.57 15.12
N ASP A 104 15.11 -12.85 16.39
CA ASP A 104 16.17 -12.15 17.10
C ASP A 104 17.51 -12.40 16.40
N ILE A 105 18.28 -11.33 16.19
CA ILE A 105 19.64 -11.43 15.65
C ILE A 105 20.59 -11.61 16.83
N GLU A 106 21.14 -12.80 16.96
CA GLU A 106 22.13 -13.11 18.00
C GLU A 106 23.45 -12.38 17.69
N VAL A 107 23.96 -11.62 18.67
CA VAL A 107 25.22 -10.85 18.53
C VAL A 107 26.35 -11.52 19.30
N GLY A 108 26.06 -12.05 20.49
CA GLY A 108 27.02 -12.79 21.28
C GLY A 108 26.50 -13.15 22.66
N GLU A 109 26.97 -14.27 23.18
CA GLU A 109 26.60 -14.78 24.50
C GLU A 109 27.87 -15.20 25.25
N ASP A 110 27.96 -14.79 26.51
CA ASP A 110 29.00 -15.23 27.45
C ASP A 110 28.34 -15.76 28.73
N ALA A 111 29.13 -16.22 29.70
CA ALA A 111 28.62 -16.88 30.90
C ALA A 111 27.70 -15.98 31.76
N THR A 112 27.70 -14.67 31.56
CA THR A 112 26.93 -13.71 32.38
C THR A 112 25.97 -12.84 31.57
N PHE A 113 26.15 -12.71 30.25
CA PHE A 113 25.31 -11.86 29.40
C PHE A 113 24.95 -12.50 28.06
N LYS A 114 23.67 -12.41 27.69
CA LYS A 114 23.16 -12.64 26.32
C LYS A 114 22.92 -11.30 25.63
N ARG A 115 23.44 -11.13 24.41
CA ARG A 115 23.29 -9.92 23.59
C ARG A 115 22.65 -10.28 22.25
N TYR A 116 21.53 -9.66 21.94
CA TYR A 116 20.78 -9.86 20.70
C TYR A 116 20.07 -8.57 20.29
N ILE A 117 19.70 -8.49 19.02
CA ILE A 117 18.87 -7.40 18.48
C ILE A 117 17.48 -7.97 18.20
N LYS A 118 16.48 -7.38 18.82
CA LYS A 118 15.07 -7.72 18.61
C LYS A 118 14.39 -6.67 17.75
N ARG A 119 13.61 -7.13 16.76
CA ARG A 119 12.69 -6.28 16.01
C ARG A 119 11.38 -6.19 16.78
N VAL A 120 10.94 -4.97 17.05
CA VAL A 120 9.66 -4.67 17.71
C VAL A 120 8.79 -3.85 16.73
N PRO A 121 7.45 -4.00 16.77
CA PRO A 121 6.57 -3.17 15.96
C PRO A 121 6.78 -1.68 16.25
N HIS A 122 6.60 -0.84 15.23
CA HIS A 122 6.64 0.61 15.36
C HIS A 122 5.49 1.15 16.22
N GLY A 123 4.30 0.58 16.09
CA GLY A 123 3.08 1.08 16.71
C GLY A 123 1.98 1.26 15.67
N VAL A 124 1.50 2.48 15.49
CA VAL A 124 0.49 2.82 14.47
C VAL A 124 1.18 3.15 13.14
N VAL A 125 0.93 2.34 12.11
CA VAL A 125 1.43 2.56 10.75
C VAL A 125 0.34 3.22 9.91
N PHE A 126 0.64 4.38 9.34
CA PHE A 126 -0.27 5.08 8.43
C PHE A 126 0.14 4.82 6.98
N VAL A 127 -0.78 4.26 6.20
CA VAL A 127 -0.56 3.91 4.79
C VAL A 127 -1.41 4.84 3.92
N VAL A 128 -0.75 5.59 3.04
CA VAL A 128 -1.40 6.41 2.01
C VAL A 128 -1.17 5.77 0.65
N ALA A 129 -2.23 5.15 0.12
CA ALA A 129 -2.15 4.33 -1.09
C ALA A 129 -2.61 5.09 -2.35
N PRO A 130 -1.95 4.89 -3.50
CA PRO A 130 -2.28 5.51 -4.78
C PRO A 130 -3.49 4.83 -5.43
N TRP A 131 -3.94 5.38 -6.55
CA TRP A 131 -5.09 4.90 -7.31
C TRP A 131 -4.74 3.95 -8.46
N ASN A 132 -3.49 3.92 -8.92
CA ASN A 132 -3.13 3.22 -10.16
C ASN A 132 -2.97 1.70 -9.98
N TYR A 133 -2.56 1.28 -8.78
CA TYR A 133 -2.48 -0.12 -8.35
C TYR A 133 -2.99 -0.30 -6.92
N PRO A 134 -4.26 0.07 -6.65
CA PRO A 134 -4.71 0.44 -5.31
C PRO A 134 -4.71 -0.71 -4.30
N TYR A 135 -4.86 -1.96 -4.74
CA TYR A 135 -4.73 -3.12 -3.85
C TYR A 135 -3.26 -3.51 -3.71
N MET A 136 -2.56 -3.66 -4.83
CA MET A 136 -1.20 -4.18 -4.86
C MET A 136 -0.21 -3.29 -4.10
N THR A 137 -0.33 -1.96 -4.20
CA THR A 137 0.55 -1.03 -3.47
C THR A 137 0.21 -0.96 -1.99
N ALA A 138 -1.08 -1.04 -1.62
CA ALA A 138 -1.49 -0.98 -0.23
C ALA A 138 -0.98 -2.20 0.55
N ILE A 139 -1.12 -3.40 -0.02
CA ILE A 139 -0.77 -4.65 0.68
C ILE A 139 0.73 -4.80 0.95
N ASN A 140 1.58 -4.18 0.11
CA ASN A 140 3.03 -4.13 0.34
C ASN A 140 3.40 -3.59 1.72
N THR A 141 2.55 -2.73 2.31
CA THR A 141 2.76 -2.23 3.66
C THR A 141 1.79 -2.86 4.66
N VAL A 142 0.51 -3.00 4.30
CA VAL A 142 -0.53 -3.49 5.22
C VAL A 142 -0.20 -4.88 5.76
N ALA A 143 0.13 -5.84 4.89
CA ALA A 143 0.42 -7.21 5.31
C ALA A 143 1.64 -7.30 6.25
N PRO A 144 2.85 -6.83 5.87
CA PRO A 144 3.99 -6.92 6.78
C PRO A 144 3.83 -6.08 8.04
N ALA A 145 3.14 -4.93 7.99
CA ALA A 145 2.88 -4.13 9.19
C ALA A 145 2.02 -4.89 10.21
N LEU A 146 0.90 -5.46 9.76
CA LEU A 146 0.01 -6.26 10.63
C LEU A 146 0.71 -7.52 11.15
N ILE A 147 1.44 -8.25 10.29
CA ILE A 147 2.20 -9.45 10.68
C ILE A 147 3.27 -9.12 11.73
N ALA A 148 3.98 -8.00 11.58
CA ALA A 148 4.97 -7.52 12.54
C ALA A 148 4.35 -7.05 13.87
N GLY A 149 3.03 -6.95 13.98
CA GLY A 149 2.32 -6.57 15.20
C GLY A 149 1.96 -5.08 15.29
N ASN A 150 2.01 -4.34 14.20
CA ASN A 150 1.51 -2.96 14.15
C ASN A 150 -0.01 -2.93 13.97
N SER A 151 -0.66 -1.83 14.35
CA SER A 151 -1.97 -1.48 13.80
C SER A 151 -1.77 -0.61 12.55
N VAL A 152 -2.75 -0.63 11.66
CA VAL A 152 -2.68 0.06 10.37
C VAL A 152 -3.89 0.96 10.19
N ILE A 153 -3.62 2.22 9.85
CA ILE A 153 -4.63 3.15 9.34
C ILE A 153 -4.35 3.37 7.85
N LEU A 154 -5.32 3.06 7.02
CA LEU A 154 -5.25 3.13 5.58
C LEU A 154 -6.09 4.29 5.06
N LYS A 155 -5.44 5.15 4.27
CA LYS A 155 -6.08 6.20 3.48
C LYS A 155 -5.80 5.92 2.00
N HIS A 156 -6.83 5.56 1.25
CA HIS A 156 -6.71 5.46 -0.21
C HIS A 156 -6.83 6.83 -0.89
N ALA A 157 -6.26 6.93 -2.08
CA ALA A 157 -6.57 8.00 -3.01
C ALA A 157 -8.09 8.06 -3.28
N THR A 158 -8.63 9.28 -3.36
CA THR A 158 -10.07 9.53 -3.61
C THR A 158 -10.58 8.79 -4.84
N GLN A 159 -9.76 8.67 -5.89
CA GLN A 159 -10.12 8.01 -7.13
C GLN A 159 -10.40 6.51 -6.98
N THR A 160 -9.97 5.87 -5.90
CA THR A 160 -10.17 4.43 -5.64
C THR A 160 -10.64 4.17 -4.21
N LEU A 161 -11.49 5.06 -3.69
CA LEU A 161 -11.83 5.11 -2.27
C LEU A 161 -12.56 3.85 -1.74
N LEU A 162 -13.24 3.08 -2.60
CA LEU A 162 -13.89 1.83 -2.20
C LEU A 162 -12.88 0.71 -1.88
N VAL A 163 -11.66 0.77 -2.43
CA VAL A 163 -10.64 -0.27 -2.22
C VAL A 163 -10.32 -0.43 -0.74
N GLY A 164 -10.15 0.68 -0.01
CA GLY A 164 -9.90 0.65 1.42
C GLY A 164 -11.06 0.05 2.21
N GLU A 165 -12.30 0.29 1.79
CA GLU A 165 -13.50 -0.30 2.41
C GLU A 165 -13.55 -1.81 2.22
N ARG A 166 -13.31 -2.29 0.99
CA ARG A 166 -13.28 -3.73 0.68
C ARG A 166 -12.17 -4.44 1.45
N MET A 167 -10.98 -3.83 1.53
CA MET A 167 -9.90 -4.37 2.36
C MET A 167 -10.31 -4.45 3.83
N ALA A 168 -10.84 -3.36 4.42
CA ALA A 168 -11.26 -3.36 5.82
C ALA A 168 -12.32 -4.43 6.08
N GLN A 169 -13.36 -4.48 5.26
CA GLN A 169 -14.43 -5.49 5.32
C GLN A 169 -13.87 -6.93 5.30
N ALA A 170 -12.95 -7.23 4.39
CA ALA A 170 -12.36 -8.56 4.27
C ALA A 170 -11.54 -8.97 5.50
N PHE A 171 -10.69 -8.06 5.99
CA PHE A 171 -9.82 -8.31 7.13
C PHE A 171 -10.62 -8.44 8.43
N HIS A 172 -11.66 -7.62 8.60
CA HIS A 172 -12.57 -7.73 9.75
C HIS A 172 -13.37 -9.03 9.71
N ALA A 173 -13.88 -9.43 8.54
CA ALA A 173 -14.57 -10.71 8.35
C ALA A 173 -13.66 -11.92 8.67
N ALA A 174 -12.35 -11.77 8.44
CA ALA A 174 -11.35 -12.77 8.79
C ALA A 174 -10.92 -12.76 10.27
N GLY A 175 -11.40 -11.80 11.08
CA GLY A 175 -11.13 -11.71 12.51
C GLY A 175 -10.00 -10.77 12.92
N VAL A 176 -9.46 -9.97 12.00
CA VAL A 176 -8.60 -8.82 12.37
C VAL A 176 -9.49 -7.78 13.04
N PRO A 177 -9.18 -7.32 14.28
CA PRO A 177 -10.05 -6.37 14.97
C PRO A 177 -10.19 -5.03 14.24
N ASP A 178 -11.36 -4.40 14.33
CA ASP A 178 -11.68 -3.15 13.64
C ASP A 178 -10.66 -2.04 13.88
N ASP A 179 -10.27 -1.84 15.14
CA ASP A 179 -9.31 -0.79 15.50
C ASP A 179 -7.86 -1.15 15.12
N VAL A 180 -7.56 -2.43 14.84
CA VAL A 180 -6.22 -2.86 14.37
C VAL A 180 -6.01 -2.52 12.89
N PHE A 181 -7.06 -2.57 12.08
CA PHE A 181 -6.99 -2.18 10.67
C PHE A 181 -8.17 -1.28 10.30
N GLN A 182 -7.90 0.00 10.16
CA GLN A 182 -8.94 1.01 9.89
C GLN A 182 -8.76 1.61 8.50
N ASN A 183 -9.83 1.65 7.70
CA ASN A 183 -9.91 2.53 6.54
C ASN A 183 -10.47 3.90 6.96
N VAL A 184 -9.84 4.99 6.53
CA VAL A 184 -10.26 6.36 6.88
C VAL A 184 -10.32 7.27 5.65
N PHE A 185 -11.29 8.18 5.65
CA PHE A 185 -11.45 9.23 4.64
C PHE A 185 -10.95 10.55 5.20
N LEU A 186 -9.81 11.03 4.69
CA LEU A 186 -9.15 12.25 5.16
C LEU A 186 -8.86 13.19 3.99
N ASP A 187 -9.06 14.49 4.19
CA ASP A 187 -8.49 15.50 3.30
C ASP A 187 -6.98 15.70 3.55
N HIS A 188 -6.33 16.49 2.69
CA HIS A 188 -4.89 16.72 2.77
C HIS A 188 -4.47 17.48 4.03
N ASP A 189 -5.29 18.42 4.49
CA ASP A 189 -4.99 19.26 5.66
C ASP A 189 -5.07 18.43 6.95
N THR A 190 -6.12 17.63 7.12
CA THR A 190 -6.28 16.71 8.25
C THR A 190 -5.16 15.67 8.26
N THR A 191 -4.80 15.14 7.08
CA THR A 191 -3.69 14.19 6.94
C THR A 191 -2.37 14.81 7.42
N SER A 192 -2.07 16.03 6.96
CA SER A 192 -0.83 16.73 7.31
C SER A 192 -0.78 17.09 8.79
N ALA A 193 -1.91 17.51 9.38
CA ALA A 193 -2.01 17.81 10.80
C ALA A 193 -1.74 16.58 11.67
N LEU A 194 -2.34 15.42 11.36
CA LEU A 194 -2.10 14.18 12.11
C LEU A 194 -0.63 13.74 12.07
N ILE A 195 0.01 13.85 10.91
CA ILE A 195 1.44 13.52 10.77
C ILE A 195 2.29 14.47 11.62
N ALA A 196 2.03 15.78 11.56
CA ALA A 196 2.75 16.79 12.34
C ALA A 196 2.55 16.64 13.86
N GLU A 197 1.40 16.12 14.27
CA GLU A 197 1.07 15.81 15.67
C GLU A 197 1.66 14.47 16.14
N ARG A 198 2.40 13.76 15.29
CA ARG A 198 2.94 12.42 15.58
C ARG A 198 1.83 11.43 15.97
N ALA A 199 0.67 11.52 15.32
CA ALA A 199 -0.42 10.56 15.52
C ALA A 199 -0.03 9.13 15.10
N PHE A 200 0.99 9.01 14.23
CA PHE A 200 1.49 7.76 13.67
C PHE A 200 2.97 7.55 14.00
N ASP A 201 3.37 6.29 14.18
CA ASP A 201 4.75 5.89 14.50
C ASP A 201 5.56 5.60 13.23
N PHE A 202 4.89 5.30 12.12
CA PHE A 202 5.47 5.21 10.78
C PHE A 202 4.46 5.65 9.72
N VAL A 203 4.91 6.37 8.69
CA VAL A 203 4.11 6.77 7.54
C VAL A 203 4.67 6.12 6.28
N ASN A 204 3.86 5.36 5.55
CA ASN A 204 4.18 4.89 4.21
C ASN A 204 3.29 5.64 3.20
N PHE A 205 3.93 6.28 2.23
CA PHE A 205 3.24 6.95 1.14
C PHE A 205 3.73 6.42 -0.20
N THR A 206 2.80 6.01 -1.04
CA THR A 206 3.08 5.76 -2.47
C THR A 206 2.29 6.75 -3.32
N GLY A 207 2.95 7.47 -4.23
CA GLY A 207 2.29 8.45 -5.08
C GLY A 207 3.24 9.42 -5.78
N SER A 208 2.80 10.66 -6.01
CA SER A 208 3.60 11.65 -6.73
C SER A 208 4.76 12.20 -5.87
N VAL A 209 5.82 12.68 -6.53
CA VAL A 209 6.94 13.38 -5.85
C VAL A 209 6.45 14.57 -5.03
N GLY A 210 5.44 15.29 -5.52
CA GLY A 210 4.80 16.38 -4.78
C GLY A 210 4.11 15.91 -3.50
N GLY A 211 3.39 14.79 -3.56
CA GLY A 211 2.78 14.16 -2.39
C GLY A 211 3.81 13.66 -1.39
N GLY A 212 4.90 13.04 -1.84
CA GLY A 212 6.01 12.61 -0.98
C GLY A 212 6.62 13.77 -0.20
N ARG A 213 6.91 14.88 -0.89
CA ARG A 213 7.39 16.12 -0.24
C ARG A 213 6.40 16.66 0.79
N ALA A 214 5.10 16.51 0.57
CA ALA A 214 4.09 16.93 1.55
C ALA A 214 4.15 16.06 2.81
N MET A 215 4.31 14.74 2.67
CA MET A 215 4.47 13.81 3.80
C MET A 215 5.74 14.12 4.62
N GLU A 216 6.88 14.30 3.96
CA GLU A 216 8.15 14.63 4.63
C GLU A 216 8.07 15.96 5.39
N ARG A 217 7.47 16.99 4.77
CA ARG A 217 7.28 18.29 5.41
C ARG A 217 6.37 18.21 6.62
N ALA A 218 5.28 17.45 6.52
CA ALA A 218 4.38 17.25 7.64
C ALA A 218 5.06 16.50 8.80
N ALA A 219 5.94 15.54 8.51
CA ALA A 219 6.68 14.79 9.53
C ALA A 219 7.92 15.53 10.09
N ALA A 220 8.27 16.70 9.54
CA ALA A 220 9.47 17.41 9.95
C ALA A 220 9.42 17.77 11.46
N GLY A 221 10.47 17.38 12.19
CA GLY A 221 10.59 17.62 13.63
C GLY A 221 9.88 16.59 14.52
N THR A 222 9.08 15.68 13.96
CA THR A 222 8.42 14.63 14.75
C THR A 222 9.32 13.42 14.97
N PHE A 223 10.32 13.20 14.11
CA PHE A 223 11.13 11.97 14.04
C PHE A 223 10.31 10.70 13.75
N THR A 224 9.11 10.83 13.17
CA THR A 224 8.36 9.70 12.62
C THR A 224 9.08 9.18 11.37
N GLY A 225 9.21 7.86 11.23
CA GLY A 225 9.75 7.27 10.01
C GLY A 225 8.81 7.50 8.84
N VAL A 226 9.33 7.95 7.70
CA VAL A 226 8.56 8.17 6.46
C VAL A 226 9.18 7.34 5.35
N GLY A 227 8.43 6.35 4.86
CA GLY A 227 8.73 5.62 3.63
C GLY A 227 7.99 6.25 2.46
N THR A 228 8.70 6.55 1.36
CA THR A 228 8.08 7.10 0.15
C THR A 228 8.46 6.29 -1.09
N GLU A 229 7.44 5.89 -1.84
CA GLU A 229 7.56 5.30 -3.18
C GLU A 229 6.98 6.30 -4.18
N LEU A 230 7.84 6.90 -5.01
CA LEU A 230 7.51 8.08 -5.79
C LEU A 230 7.55 7.82 -7.30
N GLY A 231 7.28 8.85 -8.10
CA GLY A 231 7.30 8.74 -9.56
C GLY A 231 8.69 8.44 -10.11
N GLY A 232 8.76 7.45 -11.01
CA GLY A 232 9.92 7.11 -11.81
C GLY A 232 9.94 7.81 -13.17
N LYS A 233 10.94 7.46 -13.99
CA LYS A 233 11.03 7.84 -15.41
C LYS A 233 11.87 6.80 -16.13
N ASP A 234 11.46 5.54 -16.03
CA ASP A 234 12.35 4.41 -16.24
C ASP A 234 12.73 4.27 -17.72
N PRO A 235 14.03 4.09 -18.03
CA PRO A 235 14.50 3.87 -19.38
C PRO A 235 14.47 2.38 -19.75
N GLY A 236 14.00 2.06 -20.94
CA GLY A 236 14.33 0.82 -21.66
C GLY A 236 15.47 1.08 -22.63
N TYR A 237 16.47 0.21 -22.69
CA TYR A 237 17.57 0.31 -23.65
C TYR A 237 17.69 -0.97 -24.48
N VAL A 238 17.56 -0.82 -25.80
CA VAL A 238 17.72 -1.89 -26.79
C VAL A 238 19.12 -1.79 -27.38
N MET A 239 19.99 -2.72 -27.01
CA MET A 239 21.36 -2.81 -27.52
C MET A 239 21.42 -3.39 -28.93
N GLU A 240 22.56 -3.24 -29.60
CA GLU A 240 22.81 -3.70 -30.96
C GLU A 240 22.64 -5.21 -31.17
N ASP A 241 22.78 -6.00 -30.10
CA ASP A 241 22.67 -7.46 -30.08
C ASP A 241 21.39 -7.96 -29.43
N ALA A 242 20.44 -7.06 -29.14
CA ALA A 242 19.16 -7.40 -28.54
C ALA A 242 18.33 -8.30 -29.49
N ASP A 243 17.63 -9.26 -28.89
CA ASP A 243 16.49 -9.90 -29.55
C ASP A 243 15.39 -8.85 -29.75
N LEU A 244 15.24 -8.38 -30.98
CA LEU A 244 14.38 -7.24 -31.30
C LEU A 244 12.89 -7.58 -31.09
N ASP A 245 12.47 -8.78 -31.46
CA ASP A 245 11.08 -9.21 -31.27
C ASP A 245 10.73 -9.25 -29.77
N ALA A 246 11.60 -9.86 -28.96
CA ALA A 246 11.41 -9.90 -27.51
C ALA A 246 11.45 -8.51 -26.86
N ALA A 247 12.32 -7.63 -27.35
CA ALA A 247 12.42 -6.25 -26.88
C ALA A 247 11.13 -5.47 -27.18
N VAL A 248 10.60 -5.57 -28.40
CA VAL A 248 9.36 -4.90 -28.81
C VAL A 248 8.19 -5.35 -27.94
N ASP A 249 7.99 -6.66 -27.79
CA ASP A 249 6.89 -7.21 -26.99
C ASP A 249 6.94 -6.72 -25.53
N THR A 250 8.13 -6.76 -24.93
CA THR A 250 8.33 -6.33 -23.53
C THR A 250 8.15 -4.83 -23.35
N LEU A 251 8.67 -4.02 -24.28
CA LEU A 251 8.60 -2.56 -24.20
C LEU A 251 7.17 -2.05 -24.43
N ILE A 252 6.40 -2.68 -25.32
CA ILE A 252 4.99 -2.35 -25.52
C ILE A 252 4.22 -2.60 -24.22
N ASP A 253 4.36 -3.77 -23.61
CA ASP A 253 3.68 -4.06 -22.34
C ASP A 253 4.14 -3.11 -21.23
N GLY A 254 5.45 -2.96 -21.04
CA GLY A 254 6.03 -2.08 -20.02
C GLY A 254 5.65 -0.61 -20.15
N ALA A 255 5.41 -0.11 -21.36
CA ALA A 255 5.00 1.27 -21.61
C ALA A 255 3.47 1.47 -21.60
N MET A 256 2.69 0.48 -22.03
CA MET A 256 1.25 0.65 -22.30
C MET A 256 0.34 -0.06 -21.30
N PHE A 257 0.86 -0.98 -20.49
CA PHE A 257 0.07 -1.67 -19.47
C PHE A 257 -0.54 -0.64 -18.49
N ASN A 258 -1.81 -0.88 -18.10
CA ASN A 258 -2.59 0.07 -17.31
C ASN A 258 -2.69 1.48 -17.94
N SER A 259 -2.66 1.56 -19.28
CA SER A 259 -2.58 2.81 -20.05
C SER A 259 -1.34 3.65 -19.74
N GLY A 260 -0.22 3.00 -19.43
CA GLY A 260 1.04 3.63 -19.02
C GLY A 260 1.01 4.25 -17.62
N GLN A 261 -0.06 4.03 -16.85
CA GLN A 261 -0.21 4.59 -15.51
C GLN A 261 0.47 3.70 -14.46
N CYS A 262 1.79 3.61 -14.54
CA CYS A 262 2.62 2.80 -13.66
C CYS A 262 3.88 3.55 -13.22
N CYS A 263 4.23 3.49 -11.94
CA CYS A 263 5.42 4.19 -11.42
C CYS A 263 6.74 3.60 -11.96
N CYS A 264 6.75 2.30 -12.23
CA CYS A 264 7.84 1.57 -12.89
C CYS A 264 7.53 1.27 -14.36
N GLY A 265 6.66 2.06 -14.99
CA GLY A 265 6.39 1.94 -16.42
C GLY A 265 7.57 2.45 -17.24
N ILE A 266 7.77 1.90 -18.42
CA ILE A 266 8.81 2.36 -19.35
C ILE A 266 8.36 3.68 -19.97
N GLU A 267 9.08 4.76 -19.67
CA GLU A 267 8.72 6.11 -20.12
C GLU A 267 9.71 6.69 -21.15
N ARG A 268 10.86 6.05 -21.32
CA ARG A 268 11.89 6.45 -22.30
C ARG A 268 12.47 5.19 -22.93
N ILE A 269 12.42 5.08 -24.25
CA ILE A 269 13.01 3.96 -24.98
C ILE A 269 14.20 4.49 -25.77
N TYR A 270 15.37 3.94 -25.49
CA TYR A 270 16.60 4.20 -26.22
C TYR A 270 16.91 2.96 -27.05
N VAL A 271 17.17 3.13 -28.35
CA VAL A 271 17.46 2.03 -29.26
C VAL A 271 18.79 2.31 -29.94
N HIS A 272 19.66 1.31 -30.00
CA HIS A 272 20.91 1.42 -30.74
C HIS A 272 20.64 1.73 -32.23
N GLU A 273 21.47 2.58 -32.84
CA GLU A 273 21.23 3.09 -34.21
C GLU A 273 21.06 1.98 -35.26
N SER A 274 21.73 0.84 -35.07
CA SER A 274 21.65 -0.32 -35.99
C SER A 274 20.28 -1.01 -36.00
N LEU A 275 19.45 -0.80 -34.97
CA LEU A 275 18.13 -1.41 -34.82
C LEU A 275 17.00 -0.36 -34.81
N TYR A 276 17.30 0.93 -34.94
CA TYR A 276 16.32 2.00 -34.72
C TYR A 276 15.15 1.99 -35.72
N ASP A 277 15.45 1.78 -37.00
CA ASP A 277 14.46 1.80 -38.09
C ASP A 277 13.76 0.43 -38.30
N ALA A 278 14.25 -0.63 -37.63
CA ALA A 278 13.85 -2.01 -37.86
C ALA A 278 12.47 -2.36 -37.28
#